data_AF-A0AB73KSR9-F1
#
_entry.id   AF-A0AB73KSR9-F1
#
_cell.length_a   1.000
_cell.length_b   1.000
_cell.length_c   1.000
_cell.angle_alpha   90.00
_cell.angle_beta   90.00
_cell.angle_gamma   90.00
#
_symmetry.space_group_name_H-M   'P 1'
#
loop_
_entity.id
_entity.type
_entity.pdbx_description
1 polymer ?
#
loop_
_entity_poly.entity_id
_entity_poly.type
_entity_poly.pdbx_seq_one_letter_code
_entity_poly.pdbx_strand_id
1 'polypeptide(L)'
;MLYARPRATAWAQTQQAAAAVDAAAAALVDSYRTVFLRGADLPWEPAGLLDTHWGATHRAAGALALRLGIPFDEALARMRALAFRTGHSLRDITTHLP
;
A
#
# COMPACT_ATOMS: atom_id res chain seq x y z
N MET A 1 20.22 19.87 -6.69
CA MET A 1 18.91 19.23 -6.42
C MET A 1 18.27 18.91 -7.77
N LEU A 2 18.38 17.66 -8.23
CA LEU A 2 17.86 17.20 -9.52
C LEU A 2 16.40 16.76 -9.34
N TYR A 3 15.45 17.69 -9.44
CA TYR A 3 14.08 17.28 -9.75
C TYR A 3 14.06 16.93 -11.24
N ALA A 4 14.11 15.64 -11.55
CA ALA A 4 13.82 15.17 -12.90
C ALA A 4 12.44 15.67 -13.29
N ARG A 5 12.35 16.45 -14.37
CA ARG A 5 11.08 16.92 -14.93
C ARG A 5 10.22 15.68 -15.20
N PRO A 6 9.01 15.54 -14.65
CA PRO A 6 8.19 14.35 -14.86
C PRO A 6 7.99 14.17 -16.35
N ARG A 7 8.49 13.07 -16.92
CA ARG A 7 8.09 12.69 -18.27
C ARG A 7 6.63 12.29 -18.17
N ALA A 8 5.76 12.97 -18.91
CA ALA A 8 4.38 12.55 -19.06
C ALA A 8 4.39 11.13 -19.63
N THR A 9 4.11 10.14 -18.78
CA THR A 9 3.93 8.75 -19.17
C THR A 9 2.57 8.66 -19.85
N ALA A 10 2.47 7.97 -20.98
CA ALA A 10 1.16 7.83 -21.64
C ALA A 10 0.21 7.09 -20.68
N TRP A 11 -1.05 7.51 -20.63
CA TRP A 11 -2.03 6.95 -19.69
C TRP A 11 -2.11 5.40 -19.74
N ALA A 12 -2.02 4.83 -20.95
CA ALA A 12 -1.96 3.38 -21.15
C ALA A 12 -0.74 2.71 -20.48
N GLN A 13 0.43 3.36 -20.52
CA GLN A 13 1.64 2.87 -19.87
C GLN A 13 1.51 2.93 -18.33
N THR A 14 0.88 3.99 -17.82
CA THR A 14 0.57 4.10 -16.38
C THR A 14 -0.39 3.01 -15.93
N GLN A 15 -1.44 2.72 -16.71
CA GLN A 15 -2.38 1.63 -16.41
C GLN A 15 -1.69 0.26 -16.44
N GLN A 16 -0.85 0.01 -17.44
CA GLN A 16 -0.10 -1.24 -17.54
C GLN A 16 0.87 -1.41 -16.36
N ALA A 17 1.56 -0.35 -15.96
CA ALA A 17 2.43 -0.37 -14.79
C ALA A 17 1.65 -0.63 -13.50
N ALA A 18 0.49 0.00 -13.32
CA ALA A 18 -0.39 -0.24 -12.18
C ALA A 18 -0.84 -1.71 -12.12
N ALA A 19 -1.32 -2.26 -13.23
CA ALA A 19 -1.73 -3.66 -13.31
C ALA A 19 -0.58 -4.64 -13.02
N ALA A 20 0.64 -4.35 -13.49
CA ALA A 20 1.82 -5.16 -13.19
C ALA A 20 2.18 -5.13 -11.70
N VAL A 21 2.09 -3.95 -11.06
CA VAL A 21 2.30 -3.81 -9.61
C VAL A 21 1.25 -4.58 -8.83
N ASP A 22 -0.03 -4.49 -9.20
CA ASP A 22 -1.12 -5.20 -8.53
C ASP A 22 -0.94 -6.73 -8.64
N ALA A 23 -0.57 -7.22 -9.83
CA ALA A 23 -0.29 -8.65 -10.04
C ALA A 23 0.92 -9.13 -9.20
N ALA A 24 2.00 -8.34 -9.16
CA ALA A 24 3.16 -8.66 -8.33
C ALA A 24 2.81 -8.65 -6.83
N ALA A 25 2.04 -7.66 -6.38
CA ALA A 25 1.58 -7.56 -5.01
C ALA A 25 0.74 -8.78 -4.61
N ALA A 26 -0.22 -9.19 -5.46
CA ALA A 26 -1.04 -10.37 -5.21
C ALA A 26 -0.19 -11.65 -5.10
N ALA A 27 0.77 -11.85 -6.02
CA ALA A 27 1.65 -13.02 -5.99
C ALA A 27 2.53 -13.07 -4.73
N LEU A 28 3.02 -11.90 -4.29
CA LEU A 28 3.81 -11.79 -3.07
C LEU A 28 2.96 -12.01 -1.80
N VAL A 29 1.75 -11.47 -1.74
CA VAL A 29 0.82 -11.72 -0.62
C VAL A 29 0.53 -13.21 -0.49
N ASP A 30 0.32 -13.91 -1.60
CA ASP A 30 0.09 -15.35 -1.59
C ASP A 30 1.34 -16.13 -1.14
N SER A 31 2.51 -15.81 -1.73
CA SER A 31 3.79 -16.45 -1.41
C SER A 31 4.21 -16.27 0.06
N TYR A 32 3.92 -15.11 0.65
CA TYR A 32 4.32 -14.75 2.00
C TYR A 32 3.14 -14.71 2.99
N ARG A 33 2.01 -15.33 2.63
CA ARG A 33 0.76 -15.27 3.42
C ARG A 33 0.96 -15.58 4.89
N THR A 34 1.72 -16.64 5.20
CA THR A 34 1.98 -17.06 6.58
C THR A 34 2.81 -16.03 7.35
N VAL A 35 3.76 -15.37 6.68
CA VAL A 35 4.61 -14.32 7.26
C VAL A 35 3.77 -13.07 7.54
N PHE A 36 2.95 -12.65 6.56
CA PHE A 36 2.01 -11.55 6.70
C PHE A 36 1.02 -11.75 7.84
N LEU A 37 0.40 -12.93 7.94
CA LEU A 37 -0.61 -13.23 8.96
C LEU A 37 -0.02 -13.37 10.36
N ARG A 38 1.22 -13.85 10.48
CA ARG A 38 1.90 -14.00 11.78
C ARG A 38 2.61 -12.74 12.25
N GLY A 39 2.63 -11.69 11.44
CA GLY A 39 3.40 -10.47 11.74
C GLY A 39 4.90 -10.73 11.86
N ALA A 40 5.40 -11.75 11.16
CA ALA A 40 6.82 -12.05 11.11
C ALA A 40 7.52 -11.14 10.09
N ASP A 41 8.82 -10.93 10.27
CA ASP A 41 9.61 -10.11 9.35
C ASP A 41 9.63 -10.72 7.96
N LEU A 42 9.35 -9.88 6.96
CA LEU A 42 9.43 -10.27 5.56
C LEU A 42 10.91 -10.31 5.15
N PRO A 43 11.36 -11.30 4.34
CA PRO A 43 12.78 -11.54 4.06
C PRO A 43 13.34 -10.56 3.01
N TRP A 44 12.83 -9.34 2.97
CA TRP A 44 13.12 -8.35 1.96
C TRP A 44 14.10 -7.32 2.48
N GLU A 45 14.99 -6.82 1.63
CA GLU A 45 15.89 -5.72 1.97
C GLU A 45 15.58 -4.48 1.12
N PRO A 46 15.45 -3.27 1.72
CA PRO A 46 15.54 -2.96 3.15
C PRO A 46 14.23 -3.25 3.91
N ALA A 47 14.27 -4.21 4.84
CA ALA A 47 13.09 -4.77 5.51
C ALA A 47 12.24 -3.70 6.21
N GLY A 48 12.90 -2.85 7.01
CA GLY A 48 12.21 -1.81 7.78
C GLY A 48 11.51 -0.77 6.91
N LEU A 49 12.03 -0.47 5.72
CA LEU A 49 11.44 0.50 4.80
C LEU A 49 10.25 -0.13 4.06
N LEU A 50 10.36 -1.40 3.68
CA LEU A 50 9.29 -2.14 3.01
C LEU A 50 8.12 -2.46 3.94
N ASP A 51 8.35 -2.88 5.18
CA ASP A 51 7.25 -3.10 6.14
C ASP A 51 6.56 -1.78 6.51
N THR A 52 7.34 -0.70 6.66
CA THR A 52 6.83 0.66 6.86
C THR A 52 5.87 1.10 5.75
N HIS A 53 6.23 0.87 4.50
CA HIS A 53 5.47 1.41 3.36
C HIS A 53 4.37 0.48 2.88
N TRP A 54 4.59 -0.83 2.98
CA TRP A 54 3.70 -1.82 2.37
C TRP A 54 3.01 -2.70 3.41
N GLY A 55 3.74 -3.31 4.33
CA GLY A 55 3.19 -4.24 5.33
C GLY A 55 2.16 -3.57 6.24
N ALA A 56 2.53 -2.46 6.89
CA ALA A 56 1.64 -1.72 7.79
C ALA A 56 0.41 -1.17 7.04
N THR A 57 0.62 -0.58 5.86
CA THR A 57 -0.45 -0.04 5.01
C THR A 57 -1.44 -1.10 4.58
N HIS A 58 -0.95 -2.26 4.12
CA HIS A 58 -1.82 -3.34 3.66
C HIS A 58 -2.63 -3.95 4.81
N ARG A 59 -2.00 -4.17 5.98
CA ARG A 59 -2.71 -4.66 7.18
C ARG A 59 -3.79 -3.67 7.62
N ALA A 60 -3.45 -2.38 7.68
CA ALA A 60 -4.37 -1.31 8.07
C ALA A 60 -5.56 -1.19 7.09
N ALA A 61 -5.31 -1.22 5.78
CA ALA A 61 -6.37 -1.20 4.76
C ALA A 61 -7.25 -2.45 4.82
N GLY A 62 -6.67 -3.63 5.04
CA GLY A 62 -7.42 -4.88 5.23
C GLY A 62 -8.30 -4.85 6.47
N ALA A 63 -7.77 -4.37 7.61
CA ALA A 63 -8.54 -4.19 8.84
C ALA A 63 -9.70 -3.20 8.66
N LEU A 64 -9.45 -2.08 7.97
CA LEU A 64 -10.49 -1.09 7.66
C LEU A 64 -11.58 -1.68 6.75
N ALA A 65 -11.19 -2.41 5.70
CA ALA A 65 -12.10 -3.07 4.77
C ALA A 65 -13.04 -4.03 5.51
N LEU A 66 -12.48 -4.89 6.37
CA LEU A 66 -13.25 -5.81 7.20
C LEU A 66 -14.21 -5.09 8.15
N ARG A 67 -13.73 -4.04 8.83
CA ARG A 67 -14.53 -3.30 9.80
C ARG A 67 -15.71 -2.56 9.16
N LEU A 68 -15.53 -2.02 7.96
CA LEU A 68 -16.56 -1.25 7.26
C LEU A 68 -17.39 -2.09 6.27
N GLY A 69 -17.03 -3.35 6.04
CA GLY A 69 -17.68 -4.20 5.05
C GLY A 69 -17.53 -3.68 3.61
N ILE A 70 -16.39 -3.07 3.28
CA ILE A 70 -16.11 -2.48 1.95
C ILE A 70 -14.95 -3.21 1.25
N PRO A 71 -14.82 -3.09 -0.09
CA PRO A 71 -13.68 -3.63 -0.82
C PRO A 71 -12.34 -3.06 -0.33
N PHE A 72 -11.28 -3.86 -0.42
CA PHE A 72 -9.93 -3.45 -0.03
C PHE A 72 -9.47 -2.16 -0.74
N ASP A 73 -9.71 -2.06 -2.06
CA ASP A 73 -9.32 -0.89 -2.84
C ASP A 73 -10.05 0.38 -2.40
N GLU A 74 -11.32 0.24 -1.98
CA GLU A 74 -12.09 1.36 -1.43
C GLU A 74 -11.54 1.79 -0.07
N ALA A 75 -11.21 0.82 0.81
CA ALA A 75 -10.58 1.11 2.09
C ALA A 75 -9.24 1.83 1.89
N LEU A 76 -8.40 1.36 0.98
CA LEU A 76 -7.11 1.99 0.65
C LEU A 76 -7.30 3.39 0.05
N ALA A 77 -8.31 3.59 -0.82
CA ALA A 77 -8.65 4.90 -1.36
C ALA A 77 -9.08 5.88 -0.26
N ARG A 78 -9.90 5.43 0.70
CA ARG A 78 -10.31 6.24 1.86
C ARG A 78 -9.13 6.58 2.77
N MET A 79 -8.19 5.66 2.98
CA MET A 79 -6.95 5.95 3.71
C MET A 79 -6.10 7.02 3.02
N ARG A 80 -5.93 6.92 1.70
CA ARG A 80 -5.22 7.93 0.90
C ARG A 80 -5.93 9.29 0.97
N ALA A 81 -7.25 9.31 0.86
CA ALA A 81 -8.04 10.53 0.99
C ALA A 81 -7.89 11.17 2.39
N LEU A 82 -7.86 10.36 3.46
CA LEU A 82 -7.63 10.83 4.82
C LEU A 82 -6.22 11.40 5.01
N ALA A 83 -5.21 10.73 4.45
CA ALA A 83 -3.82 11.21 4.45
C ALA A 83 -3.73 12.60 3.80
N PHE A 84 -4.28 12.75 2.58
CA PHE A 84 -4.31 14.04 1.88
C PHE A 84 -5.07 15.11 2.66
N ARG A 85 -6.24 14.79 3.19
CA ARG A 85 -7.07 15.76 3.93
C ARG A 85 -6.39 16.27 5.20
N THR A 86 -5.59 15.43 5.85
CA THR A 86 -4.99 15.76 7.15
C THR A 86 -3.52 16.19 7.06
N GLY A 87 -2.93 16.13 5.86
CA GLY A 87 -1.51 16.45 5.65
C GLY A 87 -0.55 15.40 6.22
N HIS A 88 -1.06 14.25 6.66
CA HIS A 88 -0.24 13.16 7.19
C HIS A 88 0.23 12.23 6.07
N SER A 89 1.32 11.50 6.33
CA SER A 89 1.72 10.43 5.43
C SER A 89 0.74 9.26 5.53
N LEU A 90 0.66 8.44 4.47
CA LEU A 90 -0.16 7.23 4.51
C LEU A 90 0.28 6.28 5.65
N ARG A 91 1.58 6.30 6.01
CA ARG A 91 2.14 5.57 7.15
C ARG A 91 1.50 6.04 8.45
N ASP A 92 1.45 7.35 8.72
CA ASP A 92 0.89 7.89 9.97
C ASP A 92 -0.61 7.55 10.08
N ILE A 93 -1.32 7.49 8.95
CA ILE A 93 -2.72 7.08 8.94
C ILE A 93 -2.92 5.62 9.39
N THR A 94 -1.94 4.73 9.18
CA THR A 94 -2.08 3.31 9.57
C THR A 94 -2.28 3.10 11.07
N THR A 95 -1.84 4.04 11.91
CA THR A 95 -2.00 3.99 13.38
C THR A 95 -3.20 4.77 13.90
N HIS A 96 -3.88 5.53 13.03
CA HIS A 96 -4.94 6.47 13.40
C HIS A 96 -6.21 6.29 12.56
N LEU A 97 -6.48 5.05 12.14
CA LEU A 97 -7.73 4.76 11.45
C LEU A 97 -8.89 4.95 12.44
N PRO A 98 -9.92 5.74 12.08
CA PRO A 98 -11.13 5.89 12.88
C PRO A 98 -11.89 4.56 12.93
#